data_AF-A0A953TU39-F1
#
_entry.id   AF-A0A953TU39-F1
#
_cell.length_a   1.000
_cell.length_b   1.000
_cell.length_c   1.000
_cell.angle_alpha   90.00
_cell.angle_beta   90.00
_cell.angle_gamma   90.00
#
_symmetry.space_group_name_H-M   'P 1'
#
loop_
_entity.id
_entity.type
_entity.pdbx_description
1 polymer ?
#
loop_
_entity_poly.entity_id
_entity_poly.type
_entity_poly.pdbx_seq_one_letter_code
_entity_poly.pdbx_strand_id
1 'polypeptide(L)'
;MPAAAVTPRPPAPPAPPRMTPPPAPRPLTEDEVFARKSLDALNAEHPLSDAFFDYDQSTLRDDARAALQRDAEWLKRWGSTTVTVQGQCDERGSAEYNLALGERRARAVESYLSSLGVPDARIRVVSLGKEAPTCNEDAESCWSRNRRGHFVITSK
;
A
#
# COMPACT_ATOMS: atom_id res chain seq x y z
N MET A 1 -40.88 -31.41 81.56
CA MET A 1 -40.66 -31.09 80.14
C MET A 1 -39.71 -29.89 80.06
N PRO A 2 -38.45 -30.08 79.64
CA PRO A 2 -37.75 -28.96 79.02
C PRO A 2 -37.04 -29.32 77.70
N ALA A 3 -37.18 -28.37 76.78
CA ALA A 3 -36.26 -27.96 75.71
C ALA A 3 -35.61 -29.04 74.82
N ALA A 4 -36.19 -29.23 73.63
CA ALA A 4 -35.52 -29.82 72.48
C ALA A 4 -34.32 -28.95 72.07
N ALA A 5 -33.14 -29.56 72.04
CA ALA A 5 -31.91 -28.95 71.54
C ALA A 5 -32.02 -28.78 70.01
N VAL A 6 -31.95 -27.53 69.54
CA VAL A 6 -31.78 -27.21 68.11
C VAL A 6 -30.28 -27.24 67.82
N THR A 7 -29.85 -28.25 67.06
CA THR A 7 -28.50 -28.32 66.51
C THR A 7 -28.32 -27.30 65.38
N PRO A 8 -27.19 -26.55 65.32
CA PRO A 8 -26.93 -25.64 64.22
C PRO A 8 -26.57 -26.41 62.94
N ARG A 9 -27.13 -25.96 61.81
CA ARG A 9 -26.89 -26.51 60.48
C ARG A 9 -25.44 -26.20 60.04
N PRO A 10 -24.71 -27.15 59.43
CA PRO A 10 -23.35 -26.90 58.94
C PRO A 10 -23.36 -25.82 57.83
N PRO A 11 -22.29 -25.00 57.72
CA PRO A 11 -22.18 -23.98 56.68
C PRO A 11 -22.02 -24.63 55.30
N ALA A 12 -22.66 -24.04 54.29
CA ALA A 12 -22.59 -24.49 52.91
C ALA A 12 -21.15 -24.38 52.35
N PRO A 13 -20.73 -25.29 51.46
CA PRO A 13 -19.41 -25.22 50.82
C PRO A 13 -19.29 -23.95 49.95
N PRO A 14 -18.08 -23.39 49.80
CA PRO A 14 -17.85 -22.22 48.96
C PRO A 14 -18.16 -22.55 47.48
N ALA A 15 -18.84 -21.63 46.80
CA ALA A 15 -19.15 -21.75 45.39
C ALA A 15 -17.85 -21.82 44.55
N PRO A 16 -17.83 -22.60 43.44
CA PRO A 16 -16.68 -22.64 42.55
C PRO A 16 -16.39 -21.25 41.95
N PRO A 17 -15.13 -20.90 41.70
CA PRO A 17 -14.77 -19.64 41.07
C PRO A 17 -15.43 -19.55 39.69
N ARG A 18 -16.18 -18.48 39.45
CA ARG A 18 -16.78 -18.19 38.14
C ARG A 18 -15.63 -18.01 37.14
N MET A 19 -15.53 -18.89 36.15
CA MET A 19 -14.67 -18.65 34.99
C MET A 19 -15.11 -17.33 34.36
N THR A 20 -14.26 -16.31 34.37
CA THR A 20 -14.53 -15.07 33.64
C THR A 20 -14.70 -15.42 32.16
N PRO A 21 -15.72 -14.88 31.47
CA PRO A 21 -15.84 -15.09 30.03
C PRO A 21 -14.56 -14.56 29.34
N PRO A 22 -14.06 -15.26 28.31
CA PRO A 22 -12.91 -14.77 27.55
C PRO A 22 -13.20 -13.34 27.05
N PRO A 23 -12.21 -12.42 27.09
CA PRO A 23 -12.42 -11.08 26.59
C PRO A 23 -12.86 -11.15 25.13
N ALA A 24 -13.88 -10.35 24.77
CA ALA A 24 -14.34 -10.23 23.40
C ALA A 24 -13.13 -9.95 22.47
N PRO A 25 -13.09 -10.53 21.27
CA PRO A 25 -11.99 -10.28 20.34
C PRO A 25 -11.88 -8.77 20.13
N ARG A 26 -10.69 -8.21 20.39
CA ARG A 26 -10.42 -6.80 20.15
C ARG A 26 -10.65 -6.52 18.66
N PRO A 27 -11.25 -5.38 18.29
CA PRO A 27 -11.22 -4.96 16.89
C PRO A 27 -9.76 -4.90 16.44
N LEU A 28 -9.48 -5.50 15.28
CA LEU A 28 -8.14 -5.55 14.69
C LEU A 28 -7.64 -4.11 14.45
N THR A 29 -6.37 -3.84 14.73
CA THR A 29 -5.75 -2.55 14.40
C THR A 29 -5.61 -2.40 12.88
N GLU A 30 -5.44 -1.17 12.39
CA GLU A 30 -5.19 -0.92 10.95
C GLU A 30 -3.97 -1.71 10.45
N ASP A 31 -2.95 -1.86 11.29
CA ASP A 31 -1.75 -2.66 11.00
C ASP A 31 -2.04 -4.16 10.85
N GLU A 32 -2.89 -4.72 11.71
CA GLU A 32 -3.28 -6.13 11.64
C GLU A 32 -4.15 -6.42 10.41
N VAL A 33 -5.01 -5.47 10.03
CA VAL A 33 -5.81 -5.55 8.80
C VAL A 33 -4.89 -5.51 7.58
N PHE A 34 -3.95 -4.56 7.52
CA PHE A 34 -2.99 -4.46 6.43
C PHE A 34 -2.08 -5.70 6.33
N ALA A 35 -1.62 -6.22 7.48
CA ALA A 35 -0.84 -7.45 7.55
C ALA A 35 -1.62 -8.67 7.04
N ARG A 36 -2.95 -8.68 7.17
CA ARG A 36 -3.79 -9.79 6.70
C ARG A 36 -4.26 -9.69 5.24
N LYS A 37 -4.24 -8.50 4.63
CA LYS A 37 -4.54 -8.34 3.20
C LYS A 37 -3.52 -9.07 2.33
N SER A 38 -3.91 -9.56 1.16
CA SER A 38 -2.94 -10.06 0.17
C SER A 38 -2.33 -8.89 -0.62
N LEU A 39 -1.20 -9.13 -1.29
CA LEU A 39 -0.59 -8.14 -2.20
C LEU A 39 -1.56 -7.76 -3.33
N ASP A 40 -2.29 -8.72 -3.89
CA ASP A 40 -3.28 -8.46 -4.95
C ASP A 40 -4.44 -7.57 -4.46
N ALA A 41 -4.93 -7.81 -3.23
CA ALA A 41 -5.98 -6.97 -2.66
C ALA A 41 -5.47 -5.54 -2.41
N LEU A 42 -4.22 -5.38 -1.95
CA LEU A 42 -3.61 -4.06 -1.78
C LEU A 42 -3.39 -3.34 -3.11
N ASN A 43 -2.91 -4.04 -4.14
CA ASN A 43 -2.73 -3.46 -5.47
C ASN A 43 -4.08 -3.09 -6.13
N ALA A 44 -5.13 -3.87 -5.92
CA ALA A 44 -6.48 -3.59 -6.43
C ALA A 44 -7.13 -2.36 -5.75
N GLU A 45 -6.75 -2.05 -4.52
CA GLU A 45 -7.19 -0.84 -3.83
C GLU A 45 -6.48 0.43 -4.34
N HIS A 46 -5.42 0.29 -5.14
CA HIS A 46 -4.61 1.39 -5.67
C HIS A 46 -4.31 2.49 -4.61
N PRO A 47 -3.69 2.13 -3.48
CA PRO A 47 -3.42 3.10 -2.41
C PRO A 47 -2.38 4.16 -2.80
N LEU A 48 -1.64 3.91 -3.89
CA LEU A 48 -0.62 4.81 -4.44
C LEU A 48 -1.11 5.37 -5.77
N SER A 49 -0.85 6.65 -5.99
CA SER A 49 -1.27 7.38 -7.18
C SER A 49 -0.22 7.27 -8.29
N ASP A 50 -0.67 7.12 -9.54
CA ASP A 50 0.27 7.16 -10.67
C ASP A 50 0.85 8.55 -10.89
N ALA A 51 2.15 8.61 -11.22
CA ALA A 51 2.82 9.85 -11.59
C ALA A 51 2.76 10.05 -13.11
N PHE A 52 2.04 11.06 -13.59
CA PHE A 52 1.93 11.35 -15.03
C PHE A 52 3.03 12.28 -15.54
N PHE A 53 3.39 12.10 -16.82
CA PHE A 53 4.44 12.85 -17.50
C PHE A 53 3.96 13.47 -18.81
N ASP A 54 4.56 14.61 -19.17
CA ASP A 54 4.38 15.22 -20.47
C ASP A 54 5.10 14.44 -21.58
N TYR A 55 4.73 14.74 -22.82
CA TYR A 55 5.32 14.12 -24.00
C TYR A 55 6.83 14.31 -24.01
N ASP A 56 7.56 13.22 -24.24
CA ASP A 56 9.02 13.18 -24.29
C ASP A 56 9.75 13.72 -23.05
N GLN A 57 9.05 13.80 -21.91
CA GLN A 57 9.60 14.30 -20.65
C GLN A 57 9.70 13.19 -19.59
N SER A 58 10.72 13.33 -18.73
CA SER A 58 10.87 12.56 -17.49
C SER A 58 10.84 13.44 -16.24
N THR A 59 10.58 14.74 -16.42
CA THR A 59 10.43 15.70 -15.33
C THR A 59 9.06 15.51 -14.67
N LEU A 60 9.04 15.45 -13.34
CA LEU A 60 7.79 15.41 -12.58
C LEU A 60 7.07 16.74 -12.66
N ARG A 61 5.82 16.69 -13.14
CA ARG A 61 4.85 17.78 -13.09
C ARG A 61 4.40 18.06 -11.65
N ASP A 62 3.79 19.22 -11.43
CA ASP A 62 3.34 19.63 -10.09
C ASP A 62 2.22 18.74 -9.54
N ASP A 63 1.31 18.28 -10.39
CA ASP A 63 0.27 17.32 -10.03
C ASP A 63 0.86 15.96 -9.62
N ALA A 64 1.85 15.46 -10.37
CA ALA A 64 2.59 14.26 -10.01
C ALA A 64 3.34 14.43 -8.68
N ARG A 65 3.99 15.57 -8.45
CA ARG A 65 4.66 15.88 -7.18
C ARG A 65 3.69 15.89 -6.00
N ALA A 66 2.52 16.48 -6.16
CA ALA A 66 1.48 16.51 -5.12
C ALA A 66 0.92 15.10 -4.84
N ALA A 67 0.78 14.26 -5.86
CA ALA A 67 0.40 12.86 -5.70
C ALA A 67 1.46 12.07 -4.93
N LEU A 68 2.73 12.18 -5.35
CA LEU A 68 3.85 11.50 -4.73
C LEU A 68 4.10 11.93 -3.27
N GLN A 69 3.73 13.16 -2.90
CA GLN A 69 3.76 13.59 -1.49
C GLN A 69 2.81 12.77 -0.62
N ARG A 70 1.56 12.56 -1.07
CA ARG A 70 0.58 11.71 -0.36
C ARG A 70 1.04 10.26 -0.33
N ASP A 71 1.59 9.78 -1.44
CA ASP A 71 2.12 8.42 -1.53
C ASP A 71 3.30 8.21 -0.58
N ALA A 72 4.19 9.21 -0.43
CA ALA A 72 5.28 9.16 0.52
C ALA A 72 4.80 9.08 1.98
N GLU A 73 3.74 9.82 2.34
CA GLU A 73 3.12 9.72 3.67
C GLU A 73 2.55 8.32 3.92
N TRP A 74 1.88 7.75 2.91
CA TRP A 74 1.37 6.39 2.98
C TRP A 74 2.50 5.36 3.14
N LEU A 75 3.58 5.48 2.36
CA LEU A 75 4.75 4.61 2.44
C LEU A 75 5.49 4.74 3.78
N LYS A 76 5.47 5.90 4.40
CA LYS A 76 6.03 6.10 5.75
C LYS A 76 5.16 5.45 6.83
N ARG A 77 3.83 5.53 6.68
CA ARG A 77 2.90 4.82 7.58
C ARG A 77 3.11 3.31 7.51
N TRP A 78 3.27 2.77 6.31
CA TRP A 78 3.49 1.34 6.06
C TRP A 78 4.96 1.03 5.82
N GLY A 79 5.76 1.16 6.88
CA GLY A 79 7.23 1.08 6.82
C GLY A 79 7.81 -0.22 6.25
N SER A 80 7.07 -1.33 6.32
CA SER A 80 7.47 -2.64 5.79
C SER A 80 7.18 -2.83 4.30
N THR A 81 6.44 -1.90 3.68
CA THR A 81 5.99 -2.04 2.28
C THR A 81 7.10 -1.70 1.30
N THR A 82 7.35 -2.61 0.35
CA THR A 82 8.23 -2.41 -0.80
C THR A 82 7.39 -2.23 -2.05
N VAL A 83 7.80 -1.27 -2.89
CA VAL A 83 7.09 -0.91 -4.12
C VAL A 83 8.00 -0.97 -5.33
N THR A 84 7.42 -1.30 -6.47
CA THR A 84 8.05 -1.18 -7.78
C THR A 84 7.37 -0.07 -8.55
N VAL A 85 8.16 0.88 -9.04
CA VAL A 85 7.74 1.93 -9.97
C VAL A 85 8.01 1.44 -11.38
N GLN A 86 6.94 1.26 -12.14
CA GLN A 86 6.97 0.84 -13.54
C GLN A 86 6.83 2.07 -14.44
N GLY A 87 7.92 2.44 -15.11
CA GLY A 87 7.93 3.52 -16.08
C GLY A 87 7.34 3.11 -17.41
N GLN A 88 6.28 3.79 -17.83
CA GLN A 88 5.55 3.54 -19.07
C GLN A 88 5.62 4.77 -19.99
N CYS A 89 5.57 4.50 -21.29
CA CYS A 89 5.58 5.49 -22.35
C CYS A 89 4.42 5.25 -23.32
N ASP A 90 4.13 6.26 -24.14
CA ASP A 90 3.23 6.08 -25.28
C ASP A 90 3.94 5.31 -26.41
N GLU A 91 3.17 4.94 -27.43
CA GLU A 91 3.64 4.04 -28.50
C GLU A 91 4.65 4.67 -29.47
N ARG A 92 4.76 6.01 -29.46
CA ARG A 92 5.54 6.80 -30.43
C ARG A 92 7.04 6.65 -30.15
N GLY A 93 7.84 6.59 -31.22
CA GLY A 93 9.29 6.40 -31.14
C GLY A 93 9.72 4.93 -31.04
N SER A 94 11.05 4.69 -30.96
CA SER A 94 11.58 3.33 -30.92
C SER A 94 11.33 2.65 -29.57
N ALA A 95 11.38 1.31 -29.55
CA ALA A 95 11.19 0.55 -28.31
C ALA A 95 12.33 0.82 -27.32
N GLU A 96 13.57 0.88 -27.82
CA GLU A 96 14.77 1.12 -27.01
C GLU A 96 14.75 2.52 -26.39
N TYR A 97 14.30 3.52 -27.16
CA TYR A 97 14.14 4.88 -26.67
C TYR A 97 13.12 4.96 -25.54
N ASN A 98 11.94 4.35 -25.75
CA ASN A 98 10.88 4.32 -24.75
C ASN A 98 11.27 3.52 -23.51
N LEU A 99 12.07 2.44 -23.66
CA LEU A 99 12.61 1.70 -22.53
C LEU A 99 13.53 2.59 -21.69
N ALA A 100 14.44 3.34 -22.32
CA ALA A 100 15.30 4.29 -21.61
C ALA A 100 14.52 5.45 -20.98
N LEU A 101 13.50 5.99 -21.68
CA LEU A 101 12.66 7.08 -21.17
C LEU A 101 11.81 6.63 -19.97
N GLY A 102 11.23 5.42 -20.05
CA GLY A 102 10.49 4.82 -18.94
C GLY A 102 11.38 4.64 -17.71
N GLU A 103 12.63 4.19 -17.88
CA GLU A 103 13.57 4.07 -16.78
C GLU A 103 13.85 5.44 -16.14
N ARG A 104 14.10 6.48 -16.95
CA ARG A 104 14.30 7.86 -16.44
C ARG A 104 13.10 8.36 -15.65
N ARG A 105 11.87 8.10 -16.12
CA ARG A 105 10.63 8.47 -15.42
C ARG A 105 10.53 7.79 -14.06
N ALA A 106 10.74 6.48 -14.02
CA ALA A 106 10.67 5.72 -12.78
C ALA A 106 11.78 6.13 -11.79
N ARG A 107 13.00 6.43 -12.27
CA ARG A 107 14.08 7.00 -11.43
C ARG A 107 13.77 8.39 -10.91
N ALA A 108 13.08 9.23 -11.69
CA ALA A 108 12.64 10.55 -11.23
C ALA A 108 11.64 10.44 -10.07
N VAL A 109 10.70 9.49 -10.16
CA VAL A 109 9.75 9.17 -9.08
C VAL A 109 10.49 8.67 -7.84
N GLU A 110 11.40 7.70 -7.99
CA GLU A 110 12.23 7.16 -6.90
C GLU A 110 13.01 8.28 -6.19
N SER A 111 13.73 9.10 -6.97
CA SER A 111 14.53 10.21 -6.44
C SER A 111 13.68 11.21 -5.66
N TYR A 112 12.47 11.49 -6.14
CA TYR A 112 11.55 12.40 -5.47
C TYR A 112 11.00 11.80 -4.17
N LEU A 113 10.57 10.54 -4.17
CA LEU A 113 10.15 9.84 -2.95
C LEU A 113 11.27 9.74 -1.92
N SER A 114 12.51 9.51 -2.38
CA SER A 114 13.72 9.53 -1.56
C SER A 114 13.94 10.89 -0.91
N SER A 115 13.79 11.98 -1.67
CA SER A 115 13.88 13.35 -1.14
C SER A 115 12.82 13.66 -0.08
N LEU A 116 11.68 12.95 -0.14
CA LEU A 116 10.63 13.02 0.87
C LEU A 116 10.90 12.11 2.07
N GLY A 117 11.96 11.30 2.07
CA GLY A 117 12.39 10.44 3.18
C GLY A 117 11.90 8.99 3.10
N VAL A 118 11.49 8.51 1.91
CA VAL A 118 11.25 7.07 1.68
C VAL A 118 12.59 6.40 1.35
N PRO A 119 13.03 5.35 2.06
CA PRO A 119 14.30 4.69 1.75
C PRO A 119 14.34 4.07 0.34
N ASP A 120 15.39 4.35 -0.44
CA ASP A 120 15.60 3.79 -1.79
C ASP A 120 15.54 2.26 -1.81
N ALA A 121 16.01 1.61 -0.74
CA ALA A 121 15.97 0.15 -0.59
C ALA A 121 14.56 -0.44 -0.68
N ARG A 122 13.51 0.35 -0.47
CA ARG A 122 12.09 -0.03 -0.57
C ARG A 122 11.46 0.28 -1.92
N ILE A 123 12.18 0.97 -2.80
CA ILE A 123 11.72 1.34 -4.12
C ILE A 123 12.51 0.48 -5.12
N ARG A 124 11.81 -0.07 -6.10
CA ARG A 124 12.41 -0.75 -7.25
C ARG A 124 12.00 -0.01 -8.50
N VAL A 125 12.94 0.20 -9.40
CA VAL A 125 12.67 0.84 -10.69
C VAL A 125 12.65 -0.23 -11.78
N VAL A 126 11.58 -0.24 -12.56
CA VAL A 126 11.43 -1.07 -13.76
C VAL A 126 10.93 -0.19 -14.89
N SER A 127 11.45 -0.38 -16.10
CA SER A 127 10.91 0.25 -17.29
C SER A 127 10.14 -0.78 -18.10
N LEU A 128 8.91 -0.45 -18.48
CA LEU A 128 8.11 -1.23 -19.42
C LEU A 128 8.08 -0.57 -20.80
N GLY A 129 8.69 0.62 -20.94
CA GLY A 129 8.66 1.41 -22.17
C GLY A 129 7.25 1.49 -22.73
N LYS A 130 7.07 1.02 -23.97
CA LYS A 130 5.78 0.96 -24.66
C LYS A 130 5.16 -0.44 -24.72
N GLU A 131 5.70 -1.40 -23.97
CA GLU A 131 5.29 -2.81 -24.04
C GLU A 131 4.02 -3.14 -23.23
N ALA A 132 3.69 -2.28 -22.26
CA ALA A 132 2.51 -2.43 -21.40
C ALA A 132 1.60 -1.20 -21.45
N PRO A 133 0.98 -0.89 -22.60
CA PRO A 133 0.05 0.24 -22.73
C PRO A 133 -1.18 0.00 -21.86
N THR A 134 -1.63 1.06 -21.20
CA THR A 134 -2.91 1.07 -20.45
C THR A 134 -4.09 1.30 -21.39
N CYS A 135 -3.80 1.94 -22.52
CA CYS A 135 -4.75 2.39 -23.51
C CYS A 135 -4.10 2.21 -24.89
N ASN A 136 -4.86 1.72 -25.88
CA ASN A 136 -4.32 1.34 -27.20
C ASN A 136 -4.84 2.21 -28.35
N GLU A 137 -5.55 3.29 -28.06
CA GLU A 137 -6.00 4.23 -29.08
C GLU A 137 -4.86 5.19 -29.50
N ASP A 138 -4.75 5.42 -30.81
CA ASP A 138 -3.86 6.42 -31.41
C ASP A 138 -4.46 7.84 -31.24
N ALA A 139 -4.44 8.32 -29.99
CA ALA A 139 -5.02 9.60 -29.61
C ALA A 139 -4.32 10.20 -28.39
N GLU A 140 -4.23 11.53 -28.32
CA GLU A 140 -3.57 12.21 -27.20
C GLU A 140 -4.20 11.91 -25.84
N SER A 141 -5.53 11.73 -25.78
CA SER A 141 -6.26 11.30 -24.58
C SER A 141 -5.81 9.93 -24.06
N CYS A 142 -5.31 9.08 -24.94
CA CYS A 142 -4.81 7.75 -24.64
C CYS A 142 -3.33 7.78 -24.30
N TRP A 143 -2.53 8.47 -25.11
CA TRP A 143 -1.10 8.64 -24.89
C TRP A 143 -0.80 9.28 -23.54
N SER A 144 -1.56 10.29 -23.11
CA SER A 144 -1.37 10.93 -21.81
C SER A 144 -1.55 9.96 -20.63
N ARG A 145 -2.40 8.95 -20.79
CA ARG A 145 -2.62 7.90 -19.77
C ARG A 145 -1.49 6.88 -19.74
N ASN A 146 -0.84 6.63 -20.87
CA ASN A 146 0.29 5.71 -20.97
C ASN A 146 1.61 6.32 -20.49
N ARG A 147 1.76 7.65 -20.51
CA ARG A 147 2.94 8.36 -20.00
C ARG A 147 2.90 8.45 -18.48
N ARG A 148 3.21 7.36 -17.78
CA ARG A 148 3.12 7.30 -16.31
C ARG A 148 4.20 6.48 -15.64
N GLY A 149 4.44 6.75 -14.35
CA GLY A 149 5.09 5.86 -13.41
C GLY A 149 4.01 5.17 -12.57
N HIS A 150 3.77 3.89 -12.85
CA HIS A 150 2.76 3.10 -12.16
C HIS A 150 3.36 2.39 -10.94
N PHE A 151 2.63 2.35 -9.83
CA PHE A 151 3.08 1.70 -8.61
C PHE A 151 2.51 0.30 -8.46
N VAL A 152 3.39 -0.65 -8.15
CA VAL A 152 3.01 -2.02 -7.78
C VAL A 152 3.65 -2.37 -6.45
N ILE A 153 2.83 -2.73 -5.46
CA ILE A 153 3.30 -3.23 -4.17
C ILE A 153 3.79 -4.66 -4.36
N THR A 154 5.05 -4.91 -4.00
CA THR A 154 5.71 -6.21 -4.19
C THR A 154 6.00 -6.93 -2.88
N SER A 155 6.03 -6.22 -1.75
CA SER A 155 6.25 -6.82 -0.42
C SER A 155 5.64 -5.95 0.68
N LYS A 156 5.36 -6.55 1.84
CA LYS A 156 4.80 -5.89 3.04
C LYS A 156 5.17 -6.61 4.32
#